data_AF-A0A968MYD0-F1
#
_entry.id   AF-A0A968MYD0-F1
#
_cell.length_a   1.000
_cell.length_b   1.000
_cell.length_c   1.000
_cell.angle_alpha   90.00
_cell.angle_beta   90.00
_cell.angle_gamma   90.00
#
_symmetry.space_group_name_H-M   'P 1'
#
loop_
_entity.id
_entity.type
_entity.pdbx_description
1 polymer ?
#
loop_
_entity_poly.entity_id
_entity_poly.type
_entity_poly.pdbx_seq_one_letter_code
_entity_poly.pdbx_strand_id
1 'polypeptide(L)'
;WDAYYTHLIVPALLMFTWEIAPANFRDNELNIPESGNGIPDILDEAGWLLRFGYRTRHEIMKMGYGTGGLGLRVFGDLWGKDEAPEGTGRGSWEDNTRTWYVSGEDPYSTYKYAALAAQMAFCLKTGGFTDSIDWKKEAVEAYTWAKNNTKTGDEGKHSLKEIRAYASASLYRITEDDSYHQQLKTDVSGIGSSTYLKDEARWAPYIYTNMPDSIPVDNTLYGLLKAAVLGTADNLVNVASGRACRFGGDYSMPMLVGQATTPWVLR
;
A
#
# COMPACT_ATOMS: atom_id res chain seq x y z
N TRP A 1 17.86 1.70 2.07
CA TRP A 1 16.71 0.80 2.29
C TRP A 1 15.46 1.61 2.49
N ASP A 2 14.37 1.25 1.82
CA ASP A 2 13.04 1.79 2.11
C ASP A 2 12.25 0.75 2.90
N ALA A 3 12.08 1.01 4.19
CA ALA A 3 11.37 0.11 5.10
C ALA A 3 10.68 0.96 6.16
N TYR A 4 9.80 1.86 5.73
CA TYR A 4 8.99 2.67 6.63
C TYR A 4 7.52 2.50 6.27
N TYR A 5 6.68 2.24 7.28
CA TYR A 5 5.25 1.98 7.08
C TYR A 5 4.58 3.00 6.15
N THR A 6 4.83 4.30 6.33
CA THR A 6 4.18 5.34 5.52
C THR A 6 4.58 5.32 4.06
N HIS A 7 5.71 4.71 3.70
CA HIS A 7 6.15 4.59 2.31
C HIS A 7 5.39 3.50 1.55
N LEU A 8 4.63 2.63 2.23
CA LEU A 8 3.66 1.73 1.60
C LEU A 8 2.52 2.46 0.88
N ILE A 9 2.42 3.80 1.01
CA ILE A 9 1.57 4.61 0.14
C ILE A 9 2.03 4.59 -1.33
N VAL A 10 3.34 4.50 -1.58
CA VAL A 10 3.92 4.53 -2.93
C VAL A 10 3.43 3.34 -3.76
N PRO A 11 3.62 2.07 -3.34
CA PRO A 11 3.12 0.94 -4.12
C PRO A 11 1.60 0.96 -4.29
N ALA A 12 0.83 1.43 -3.29
CA ALA A 12 -0.61 1.61 -3.44
C ALA A 12 -0.93 2.55 -4.61
N LEU A 13 -0.31 3.73 -4.62
CA LEU A 13 -0.54 4.74 -5.66
C LEU A 13 -0.11 4.26 -7.04
N LEU A 14 1.04 3.60 -7.16
CA LEU A 14 1.52 3.07 -8.45
C LEU A 14 0.57 2.01 -9.00
N MET A 15 0.12 1.07 -8.18
CA MET A 15 -0.87 0.06 -8.59
C MET A 15 -2.22 0.70 -8.96
N PHE A 16 -2.73 1.65 -8.17
CA PHE A 16 -3.96 2.37 -8.54
C PHE A 16 -3.80 3.16 -9.84
N THR A 17 -2.63 3.77 -10.08
CA THR A 17 -2.36 4.50 -11.31
C THR A 17 -2.42 3.55 -12.51
N TRP A 18 -1.82 2.37 -12.39
CA TRP A 18 -1.91 1.32 -13.40
C TRP A 18 -3.35 0.83 -13.57
N GLU A 19 -4.09 0.56 -12.49
CA GLU A 19 -5.49 0.09 -12.55
C GLU A 19 -6.41 1.10 -13.27
N ILE A 20 -6.18 2.40 -13.11
CA ILE A 20 -6.99 3.46 -13.75
C ILE A 20 -6.69 3.57 -15.26
N ALA A 21 -5.43 3.40 -15.66
CA ALA A 21 -5.00 3.64 -17.04
C ALA A 21 -3.92 2.64 -17.49
N PRO A 22 -4.23 1.33 -17.55
CA PRO A 22 -3.20 0.30 -17.77
C PRO A 22 -2.53 0.43 -19.14
N ALA A 23 -3.24 0.95 -20.15
CA ALA A 23 -2.72 1.16 -21.50
C ALA A 23 -1.60 2.21 -21.60
N ASN A 24 -1.39 3.02 -20.55
CA ASN A 24 -0.33 4.03 -20.52
C ASN A 24 1.00 3.49 -20.00
N PHE A 25 1.06 2.21 -19.60
CA PHE A 25 2.22 1.60 -18.99
C PHE A 25 2.58 0.31 -19.71
N ARG A 26 3.87 0.11 -19.98
CA ARG A 26 4.41 -1.10 -20.59
C ARG A 26 5.75 -1.46 -19.96
N ASP A 27 6.22 -2.65 -20.30
CA ASP A 27 7.57 -3.10 -19.98
C ASP A 27 8.61 -2.25 -20.73
N ASN A 28 9.80 -2.06 -20.15
CA ASN A 28 10.94 -1.30 -20.66
C ASN A 28 10.73 0.22 -20.79
N GLU A 29 10.03 0.85 -19.85
CA GLU A 29 9.82 2.31 -19.84
C GLU A 29 10.72 3.09 -18.89
N LEU A 30 11.15 2.47 -17.79
CA LEU A 30 11.82 3.15 -16.67
C LEU A 30 13.32 2.83 -16.58
N ASN A 31 13.83 1.90 -17.39
CA ASN A 31 15.23 1.45 -17.36
C ASN A 31 15.65 1.02 -15.95
N ILE A 32 14.85 0.13 -15.36
CA ILE A 32 15.07 -0.47 -14.04
C ILE A 32 15.63 -1.89 -14.20
N PRO A 33 16.22 -2.50 -13.16
CA PRO A 33 16.77 -3.86 -13.25
C PRO A 33 15.75 -4.92 -13.71
N GLU A 34 14.48 -4.71 -13.43
CA GLU A 34 13.37 -5.57 -13.80
C GLU A 34 12.91 -5.40 -15.26
N SER A 35 13.28 -4.31 -15.94
CA SER A 35 12.87 -4.04 -17.32
C SER A 35 13.24 -5.20 -18.26
N GLY A 36 12.29 -5.64 -19.07
CA GLY A 36 12.40 -6.77 -19.99
C GLY A 36 11.84 -8.08 -19.46
N ASN A 37 11.20 -8.07 -18.28
CA ASN A 37 10.62 -9.26 -17.66
C ASN A 37 9.17 -9.55 -18.11
N GLY A 38 8.57 -8.72 -18.96
CA GLY A 38 7.18 -8.84 -19.43
C GLY A 38 6.12 -8.25 -18.50
N ILE A 39 6.50 -7.57 -17.41
CA ILE A 39 5.63 -6.82 -16.50
C ILE A 39 5.83 -5.32 -16.78
N PRO A 40 4.78 -4.48 -16.78
CA PRO A 40 4.96 -3.04 -16.87
C PRO A 40 5.85 -2.51 -15.75
N ASP A 41 6.86 -1.70 -16.09
CA ASP A 41 7.88 -1.25 -15.13
C ASP A 41 7.27 -0.53 -13.91
N ILE A 42 6.11 0.13 -14.07
CA ILE A 42 5.39 0.76 -12.94
C ILE A 42 4.91 -0.27 -11.90
N LEU A 43 4.53 -1.47 -12.32
CA LEU A 43 4.13 -2.56 -11.44
C LEU A 43 5.36 -3.25 -10.82
N ASP A 44 6.48 -3.32 -11.53
CA ASP A 44 7.75 -3.76 -10.94
C ASP A 44 8.23 -2.79 -9.85
N GLU A 45 8.17 -1.49 -10.12
CA GLU A 45 8.51 -0.45 -9.14
C GLU A 45 7.56 -0.53 -7.93
N ALA A 46 6.26 -0.69 -8.15
CA ALA A 46 5.31 -0.96 -7.06
C ALA A 46 5.66 -2.26 -6.31
N GLY A 47 6.12 -3.28 -7.04
CA GLY A 47 6.51 -4.57 -6.52
C GLY A 47 7.81 -4.58 -5.72
N TRP A 48 8.65 -3.55 -5.82
CA TRP A 48 9.95 -3.49 -5.15
C TRP A 48 9.82 -3.59 -3.63
N LEU A 49 8.97 -2.74 -3.04
CA LEU A 49 8.75 -2.71 -1.59
C LEU A 49 7.99 -3.95 -1.09
N LEU A 50 7.13 -4.54 -1.93
CA LEU A 50 6.45 -5.80 -1.63
C LEU A 50 7.45 -6.97 -1.62
N ARG A 51 8.37 -7.03 -2.60
CA ARG A 51 9.46 -8.04 -2.64
C ARG A 51 10.40 -7.88 -1.45
N PHE A 52 10.66 -6.65 -1.01
CA PHE A 52 11.37 -6.41 0.24
C PHE A 52 10.62 -7.02 1.43
N GLY A 53 9.32 -6.71 1.59
CA GLY A 53 8.49 -7.29 2.64
C GLY A 53 8.45 -8.82 2.61
N TYR A 54 8.32 -9.41 1.42
CA TYR A 54 8.41 -10.85 1.19
C TYR A 54 9.73 -11.42 1.71
N ARG A 55 10.87 -10.89 1.25
CA ARG A 55 12.20 -11.36 1.69
C ARG A 55 12.37 -11.22 3.21
N THR A 56 11.95 -10.09 3.78
CA THR A 56 12.05 -9.85 5.22
C THR A 56 11.21 -10.86 6.01
N ARG A 57 9.92 -11.01 5.69
CA ARG A 57 8.99 -11.93 6.37
C ARG A 57 9.49 -13.37 6.33
N HIS A 58 9.88 -13.84 5.15
CA HIS A 58 10.36 -15.22 4.98
C HIS A 58 11.72 -15.46 5.65
N GLU A 59 12.66 -14.50 5.62
CA GLU A 59 13.96 -14.67 6.27
C GLU A 59 13.86 -14.62 7.80
N ILE A 60 13.04 -13.74 8.40
CA ILE A 60 12.87 -13.73 9.86
C ILE A 60 12.20 -15.01 10.37
N MET A 61 11.26 -15.59 9.61
CA MET A 61 10.65 -16.88 9.92
C MET A 61 11.68 -18.02 9.85
N LYS A 62 12.47 -18.07 8.76
CA LYS A 62 13.51 -19.07 8.55
C LYS A 62 14.56 -19.05 9.65
N MET A 63 14.90 -17.86 10.16
CA MET A 63 15.85 -17.69 11.26
C MET A 63 15.25 -17.93 12.65
N GLY A 64 13.95 -18.20 12.76
CA GLY A 64 13.25 -18.42 14.03
C GLY A 64 12.99 -17.14 14.85
N TYR A 65 13.11 -15.96 14.22
CA TYR A 65 12.81 -14.67 14.85
C TYR A 65 11.39 -14.16 14.56
N GLY A 66 10.67 -14.81 13.63
CA GLY A 66 9.30 -14.49 13.27
C GLY A 66 8.40 -15.73 13.21
N THR A 67 7.10 -15.49 13.19
CA THR A 67 6.03 -16.49 13.22
C THR A 67 5.09 -16.39 12.02
N GLY A 68 5.30 -15.43 11.12
CA GLY A 68 4.49 -15.27 9.90
C GLY A 68 3.95 -13.86 9.67
N GLY A 69 4.34 -12.90 10.50
CA GLY A 69 4.00 -11.49 10.34
C GLY A 69 5.15 -10.69 9.75
N LEU A 70 4.93 -9.39 9.61
CA LEU A 70 5.94 -8.46 9.11
C LEU A 70 5.93 -7.21 9.97
N GLY A 71 7.12 -6.75 10.36
CA GLY A 71 7.35 -5.41 10.86
C GLY A 71 7.99 -4.55 9.76
N LEU A 72 7.45 -3.36 9.52
CA LEU A 72 7.90 -2.46 8.43
C LEU A 72 8.83 -1.37 8.92
N ARG A 73 9.84 -1.76 9.71
CA ARG A 73 10.97 -0.90 10.04
C ARG A 73 12.29 -1.65 10.00
N VAL A 74 13.18 -1.20 9.13
CA VAL A 74 14.60 -1.58 9.15
C VAL A 74 15.43 -0.34 9.36
N PHE A 75 16.25 -0.33 10.40
CA PHE A 75 17.05 0.83 10.77
C PHE A 75 18.43 0.39 11.25
N GLY A 76 19.44 1.21 10.94
CA GLY A 76 20.78 1.01 11.43
C GLY A 76 20.84 1.26 12.94
N ASP A 77 21.88 0.76 13.60
CA ASP A 77 22.14 1.17 14.98
C ASP A 77 22.15 2.71 15.09
N LEU A 78 21.62 3.23 16.20
CA LEU A 78 21.46 4.67 16.44
C LEU A 78 22.78 5.42 16.65
N TRP A 79 23.92 4.73 16.53
CA TRP A 79 25.26 5.22 16.87
C TRP A 79 26.22 5.22 15.67
N GLY A 80 25.79 4.70 14.52
CA GLY A 80 26.55 4.69 13.28
C GLY A 80 26.57 6.05 12.59
N LYS A 81 27.71 6.40 11.97
CA LYS A 81 27.82 7.56 11.07
C LYS A 81 27.38 7.20 9.66
N ASP A 82 26.90 8.18 8.90
CA ASP A 82 26.62 8.04 7.46
C ASP A 82 27.90 8.11 6.59
N GLU A 83 29.07 8.01 7.23
CA GLU A 83 30.37 7.92 6.61
C GLU A 83 30.78 6.44 6.48
N ALA A 84 31.43 6.10 5.36
CA ALA A 84 32.20 4.87 5.23
C ALA A 84 33.38 4.86 6.22
N PRO A 85 34.00 3.70 6.51
CA PRO A 85 35.18 3.62 7.39
C PRO A 85 36.32 4.58 6.98
N GLU A 86 36.49 4.87 5.69
CA GLU A 86 37.44 5.84 5.15
C GLU A 86 37.01 7.33 5.27
N GLY A 87 35.85 7.62 5.84
CA GLY A 87 35.38 8.98 6.12
C GLY A 87 34.65 9.67 4.96
N THR A 88 34.33 8.96 3.87
CA THR A 88 33.52 9.48 2.76
C THR A 88 32.03 9.23 3.00
N GLY A 89 31.17 10.13 2.54
CA GLY A 89 29.73 9.86 2.53
C GLY A 89 29.43 8.61 1.71
N ARG A 90 28.53 7.75 2.21
CA ARG A 90 28.14 6.50 1.54
C ARG A 90 26.65 6.47 1.23
N GLY A 91 26.29 5.88 0.09
CA GLY A 91 24.89 5.63 -0.22
C GLY A 91 24.28 4.60 0.72
N SER A 92 22.97 4.67 0.98
CA SER A 92 22.30 3.66 1.81
C SER A 92 22.34 2.25 1.23
N TRP A 93 22.63 2.10 -0.07
CA TRP A 93 22.84 0.82 -0.76
C TRP A 93 24.27 0.26 -0.59
N GLU A 94 25.22 1.09 -0.13
CA GLU A 94 26.61 0.70 0.18
C GLU A 94 26.82 0.43 1.67
N ASP A 95 25.83 0.77 2.51
CA ASP A 95 25.91 0.59 3.96
C ASP A 95 25.67 -0.88 4.38
N ASN A 96 26.68 -1.70 4.12
CA ASN A 96 26.74 -3.12 4.47
C ASN A 96 27.57 -3.41 5.73
N THR A 97 28.14 -2.38 6.36
CA THR A 97 29.03 -2.53 7.53
C THR A 97 28.35 -2.23 8.86
N ARG A 98 27.18 -1.58 8.85
CA ARG A 98 26.44 -1.24 10.07
C ARG A 98 25.64 -2.45 10.58
N THR A 99 25.44 -2.51 11.90
CA THR A 99 24.45 -3.43 12.46
C THR A 99 23.05 -2.91 12.14
N TRP A 100 22.24 -3.73 11.46
CA TRP A 100 20.87 -3.41 11.10
C TRP A 100 19.88 -4.13 12.00
N TYR A 101 18.85 -3.42 12.42
CA TYR A 101 17.74 -3.95 13.21
C TYR A 101 16.49 -4.01 12.36
N VAL A 102 15.77 -5.13 12.46
CA VAL A 102 14.44 -5.33 11.88
C VAL A 102 13.43 -5.27 13.02
N SER A 103 12.39 -4.45 12.88
CA SER A 103 11.29 -4.41 13.84
C SER A 103 10.58 -5.74 13.96
N GLY A 104 10.10 -6.06 15.16
CA GLY A 104 9.26 -7.23 15.38
C GLY A 104 7.95 -7.17 14.59
N GLU A 105 7.34 -8.34 14.42
CA GLU A 105 6.10 -8.51 13.68
C GLU A 105 4.92 -7.83 14.39
N ASP A 106 4.04 -7.18 13.63
CA ASP A 106 2.84 -6.56 14.18
C ASP A 106 1.63 -6.68 13.22
N PRO A 107 0.38 -6.76 13.73
CA PRO A 107 -0.80 -6.89 12.88
C PRO A 107 -0.99 -5.71 11.92
N TYR A 108 -0.63 -4.50 12.33
CA TYR A 108 -0.89 -3.27 11.57
C TYR A 108 -0.07 -3.23 10.27
N SER A 109 1.24 -3.41 10.39
CA SER A 109 2.17 -3.59 9.26
C SER A 109 1.77 -4.77 8.39
N THR A 110 1.42 -5.90 9.01
CA THR A 110 1.10 -7.13 8.29
C THR A 110 -0.20 -7.02 7.48
N TYR A 111 -1.26 -6.38 8.01
CA TYR A 111 -2.48 -6.13 7.23
C TYR A 111 -2.20 -5.23 6.03
N LYS A 112 -1.42 -4.15 6.20
CA LYS A 112 -1.12 -3.25 5.07
C LYS A 112 -0.33 -3.96 3.98
N TYR A 113 0.65 -4.77 4.36
CA TYR A 113 1.40 -5.63 3.44
C TYR A 113 0.47 -6.64 2.73
N ALA A 114 -0.42 -7.30 3.47
CA ALA A 114 -1.39 -8.24 2.89
C ALA A 114 -2.32 -7.56 1.88
N ALA A 115 -2.78 -6.34 2.15
CA ALA A 115 -3.60 -5.56 1.22
C ALA A 115 -2.87 -5.30 -0.10
N LEU A 116 -1.62 -4.85 -0.02
CA LEU A 116 -0.80 -4.55 -1.18
C LEU A 116 -0.42 -5.80 -1.97
N ALA A 117 -0.06 -6.90 -1.29
CA ALA A 117 0.19 -8.18 -1.94
C ALA A 117 -1.06 -8.67 -2.69
N ALA A 118 -2.25 -8.53 -2.10
CA ALA A 118 -3.50 -8.88 -2.78
C ALA A 118 -3.80 -7.95 -3.97
N GLN A 119 -3.52 -6.65 -3.84
CA GLN A 119 -3.65 -5.71 -4.94
C GLN A 119 -2.68 -6.02 -6.08
N MET A 120 -1.43 -6.39 -5.77
CA MET A 120 -0.44 -6.81 -6.76
C MET A 120 -0.89 -8.08 -7.49
N ALA A 121 -1.38 -9.08 -6.74
CA ALA A 121 -1.95 -10.30 -7.34
C ALA A 121 -3.11 -9.98 -8.31
N PHE A 122 -3.95 -9.00 -7.97
CA PHE A 122 -5.01 -8.53 -8.85
C PHE A 122 -4.47 -7.86 -10.12
N CYS A 123 -3.48 -6.96 -10.01
CA CYS A 123 -2.89 -6.28 -11.15
C CYS A 123 -2.24 -7.27 -12.12
N LEU A 124 -1.44 -8.21 -11.60
CA LEU A 124 -0.80 -9.26 -12.39
C LEU A 124 -1.84 -10.14 -13.10
N LYS A 125 -2.88 -10.59 -12.38
CA LYS A 125 -3.97 -11.39 -12.97
C LYS A 125 -4.69 -10.62 -14.09
N THR A 126 -4.99 -9.34 -13.86
CA THR A 126 -5.74 -8.49 -14.80
C THR A 126 -4.93 -8.21 -16.06
N GLY A 127 -3.62 -7.99 -15.92
CA GLY A 127 -2.72 -7.75 -17.04
C GLY A 127 -2.24 -9.02 -17.75
N GLY A 128 -2.52 -10.21 -17.21
CA GLY A 128 -2.01 -11.47 -17.74
C GLY A 128 -0.50 -11.66 -17.53
N PHE A 129 0.05 -11.03 -16.48
CA PHE A 129 1.47 -11.06 -16.16
C PHE A 129 1.79 -12.21 -15.19
N THR A 130 3.02 -12.72 -15.24
CA THR A 130 3.50 -13.77 -14.34
C THR A 130 4.69 -13.27 -13.54
N ASP A 131 4.61 -13.43 -12.22
CA ASP A 131 5.70 -13.16 -11.29
C ASP A 131 6.16 -14.48 -10.67
N SER A 132 7.40 -14.51 -10.20
CA SER A 132 7.99 -15.61 -9.44
C SER A 132 7.32 -15.85 -8.08
N ILE A 133 6.69 -14.81 -7.51
CA ILE A 133 6.04 -14.86 -6.20
C ILE A 133 4.53 -15.07 -6.37
N ASP A 134 3.97 -16.06 -5.68
CA ASP A 134 2.51 -16.24 -5.54
C ASP A 134 1.95 -15.21 -4.55
N TRP A 135 1.70 -14.00 -5.07
CA TRP A 135 1.19 -12.87 -4.29
C TRP A 135 -0.18 -13.12 -3.67
N LYS A 136 -1.03 -13.96 -4.28
CA LYS A 136 -2.33 -14.34 -3.71
C LYS A 136 -2.14 -15.16 -2.44
N LYS A 137 -1.31 -16.20 -2.52
CA LYS A 137 -0.98 -17.03 -1.35
C LYS A 137 -0.33 -16.19 -0.25
N GLU A 138 0.66 -15.38 -0.62
CA GLU A 138 1.37 -14.50 0.31
C GLU A 138 0.42 -13.56 1.07
N ALA A 139 -0.52 -12.94 0.36
CA ALA A 139 -1.51 -12.05 0.96
C ALA A 139 -2.45 -12.77 1.94
N VAL A 140 -2.93 -13.96 1.56
CA VAL A 140 -3.83 -14.77 2.41
C VAL A 140 -3.13 -15.20 3.69
N GLU A 141 -1.88 -15.67 3.60
CA GLU A 141 -1.10 -16.09 4.76
C GLU A 141 -0.79 -14.90 5.69
N ALA A 142 -0.36 -13.76 5.14
CA ALA A 142 -0.09 -12.55 5.91
C ALA A 142 -1.34 -12.03 6.63
N TYR A 143 -2.48 -11.96 5.93
CA TYR A 143 -3.74 -11.55 6.53
C TYR A 143 -4.18 -12.50 7.65
N THR A 144 -4.06 -13.81 7.42
CA THR A 144 -4.43 -14.83 8.41
C THR A 144 -3.59 -14.69 9.67
N TRP A 145 -2.28 -14.48 9.51
CA TRP A 145 -1.40 -14.22 10.64
C TRP A 145 -1.80 -12.93 11.39
N ALA A 146 -2.05 -11.83 10.66
CA ALA A 146 -2.43 -10.55 11.26
C ALA A 146 -3.73 -10.67 12.07
N LYS A 147 -4.73 -11.38 11.52
CA LYS A 147 -6.00 -11.68 12.20
C LYS A 147 -5.81 -12.47 13.49
N ASN A 148 -5.01 -13.53 13.44
CA ASN A 148 -4.77 -14.37 14.60
C ASN A 148 -3.92 -13.69 15.69
N ASN A 149 -3.16 -12.66 15.34
CA ASN A 149 -2.29 -11.92 16.25
C ASN A 149 -2.81 -10.53 16.63
N THR A 150 -4.00 -10.14 16.16
CA THR A 150 -4.69 -8.92 16.61
C THR A 150 -5.17 -9.13 18.05
N LYS A 151 -4.73 -8.30 18.99
CA LYS A 151 -5.04 -8.47 20.42
C LYS A 151 -6.22 -7.61 20.85
N THR A 152 -6.84 -7.99 21.98
CA THR A 152 -7.83 -7.15 22.64
C THR A 152 -7.25 -5.77 22.93
N GLY A 153 -7.94 -4.73 22.46
CA GLY A 153 -7.51 -3.34 22.59
C GLY A 153 -6.78 -2.77 21.36
N ASP A 154 -6.44 -3.58 20.36
CA ASP A 154 -5.84 -3.07 19.11
C ASP A 154 -6.88 -2.47 18.16
N GLU A 155 -8.15 -2.88 18.29
CA GLU A 155 -9.28 -2.41 17.46
C GLU A 155 -9.50 -0.89 17.46
N GLY A 156 -9.10 -0.20 18.54
CA GLY A 156 -9.21 1.25 18.66
C GLY A 156 -7.89 1.99 18.43
N LYS A 157 -6.80 1.28 18.12
CA LYS A 157 -5.48 1.87 17.95
C LYS A 157 -5.19 2.12 16.49
N HIS A 158 -4.59 3.27 16.24
CA HIS A 158 -4.18 3.69 14.90
C HIS A 158 -5.36 3.56 13.92
N SER A 159 -5.06 3.33 12.65
CA SER A 159 -6.04 3.07 11.59
C SER A 159 -6.17 1.58 11.26
N LEU A 160 -6.14 0.71 12.28
CA LEU A 160 -6.13 -0.75 12.08
C LEU A 160 -7.37 -1.22 11.29
N LYS A 161 -8.56 -0.67 11.60
CA LYS A 161 -9.81 -1.02 10.92
C LYS A 161 -9.76 -0.62 9.44
N GLU A 162 -9.27 0.57 9.13
CA GLU A 162 -9.16 1.08 7.77
C GLU A 162 -8.18 0.23 6.93
N ILE A 163 -7.07 -0.19 7.54
CA ILE A 163 -6.08 -1.03 6.87
C ILE A 163 -6.59 -2.45 6.70
N ARG A 164 -7.25 -3.01 7.72
CA ARG A 164 -7.90 -4.32 7.62
C ARG A 164 -9.00 -4.30 6.58
N ALA A 165 -9.82 -3.25 6.52
CA ALA A 165 -10.80 -3.05 5.46
C ALA A 165 -10.14 -3.06 4.08
N TYR A 166 -9.01 -2.38 3.91
CA TYR A 166 -8.28 -2.37 2.64
C TYR A 166 -7.76 -3.77 2.28
N ALA A 167 -7.22 -4.51 3.25
CA ALA A 167 -6.78 -5.88 3.06
C ALA A 167 -7.93 -6.82 2.71
N SER A 168 -9.04 -6.72 3.42
CA SER A 168 -10.27 -7.48 3.19
C SER A 168 -10.86 -7.19 1.81
N ALA A 169 -10.96 -5.93 1.39
CA ALA A 169 -11.43 -5.57 0.06
C ALA A 169 -10.51 -6.13 -1.04
N SER A 170 -9.19 -6.01 -0.87
CA SER A 170 -8.22 -6.48 -1.85
C SER A 170 -8.20 -8.00 -1.96
N LEU A 171 -8.34 -8.72 -0.84
CA LEU A 171 -8.44 -10.18 -0.81
C LEU A 171 -9.75 -10.67 -1.42
N TYR A 172 -10.89 -10.08 -1.04
CA TYR A 172 -12.18 -10.43 -1.63
C TYR A 172 -12.15 -10.35 -3.16
N ARG A 173 -11.50 -9.31 -3.71
CA ARG A 173 -11.32 -9.10 -5.16
C ARG A 173 -10.58 -10.23 -5.89
N ILE A 174 -9.76 -11.02 -5.21
CA ILE A 174 -8.95 -12.10 -5.81
C ILE A 174 -9.33 -13.50 -5.32
N THR A 175 -10.08 -13.61 -4.22
CA THR A 175 -10.50 -14.89 -3.62
C THR A 175 -11.98 -15.18 -3.79
N GLU A 176 -12.82 -14.15 -3.91
CA GLU A 176 -14.30 -14.25 -3.86
C GLU A 176 -14.84 -14.86 -2.54
N ASP A 177 -13.99 -14.98 -1.52
CA ASP A 177 -14.37 -15.51 -0.21
C ASP A 177 -15.14 -14.45 0.59
N ASP A 178 -16.43 -14.73 0.82
CA ASP A 178 -17.36 -13.83 1.50
C ASP A 178 -16.89 -13.43 2.91
N SER A 179 -16.06 -14.22 3.58
CA SER A 179 -15.53 -13.86 4.90
C SER A 179 -14.73 -12.55 4.88
N TYR A 180 -14.03 -12.26 3.79
CA TYR A 180 -13.36 -10.98 3.59
C TYR A 180 -14.37 -9.87 3.31
N HIS A 181 -15.44 -10.14 2.56
CA HIS A 181 -16.49 -9.16 2.32
C HIS A 181 -17.22 -8.77 3.63
N GLN A 182 -17.54 -9.74 4.49
CA GLN A 182 -18.16 -9.46 5.80
C GLN A 182 -17.22 -8.67 6.71
N GLN A 183 -15.92 -8.97 6.71
CA GLN A 183 -14.94 -8.20 7.48
C GLN A 183 -14.84 -6.76 6.97
N LEU A 184 -14.79 -6.58 5.64
CA LEU A 184 -14.83 -5.26 5.01
C LEU A 184 -16.07 -4.48 5.46
N LYS A 185 -17.27 -5.05 5.34
CA LYS A 185 -18.54 -4.42 5.77
C LYS A 185 -18.49 -3.97 7.22
N THR A 186 -17.92 -4.81 8.09
CA THR A 186 -17.75 -4.51 9.51
C THR A 186 -16.86 -3.29 9.72
N ASP A 187 -15.69 -3.27 9.09
CA ASP A 187 -14.68 -2.24 9.31
C ASP A 187 -15.03 -0.89 8.69
N VAL A 188 -15.82 -0.87 7.60
CA VAL A 188 -16.29 0.37 6.95
C VAL A 188 -17.64 0.87 7.46
N SER A 189 -18.23 0.22 8.46
CA SER A 189 -19.57 0.55 8.98
C SER A 189 -19.73 2.00 9.49
N GLY A 190 -18.61 2.66 9.85
CA GLY A 190 -18.58 4.06 10.26
C GLY A 190 -18.48 5.07 9.11
N ILE A 191 -18.29 4.62 7.87
CA ILE A 191 -18.25 5.49 6.69
C ILE A 191 -19.69 5.80 6.28
N GLY A 192 -20.01 7.08 6.14
CA GLY A 192 -21.25 7.59 5.56
C GLY A 192 -21.02 8.18 4.17
N SER A 193 -22.09 8.51 3.46
CA SER A 193 -22.03 9.08 2.09
C SER A 193 -21.32 10.43 2.00
N SER A 194 -21.24 11.18 3.10
CA SER A 194 -20.53 12.46 3.20
C SER A 194 -19.20 12.38 3.94
N THR A 195 -18.75 11.18 4.31
CA THR A 195 -17.48 11.00 5.01
C THR A 195 -16.33 11.40 4.09
N TYR A 196 -15.50 12.33 4.55
CA TYR A 196 -14.27 12.71 3.87
C TYR A 196 -13.20 11.62 4.06
N LEU A 197 -12.79 10.99 2.95
CA LEU A 197 -11.85 9.87 2.97
C LEU A 197 -10.41 10.38 2.95
N LYS A 198 -9.69 10.23 4.07
CA LYS A 198 -8.28 10.61 4.21
C LYS A 198 -7.42 9.43 4.63
N ASP A 199 -6.11 9.55 4.44
CA ASP A 199 -5.10 8.60 4.93
C ASP A 199 -5.44 7.15 4.57
N GLU A 200 -5.56 6.24 5.53
CA GLU A 200 -5.85 4.83 5.26
C GLU A 200 -7.33 4.57 4.92
N ALA A 201 -8.25 5.44 5.36
CA ALA A 201 -9.69 5.25 5.17
C ALA A 201 -10.12 5.26 3.70
N ARG A 202 -9.28 5.79 2.80
CA ARG A 202 -9.58 5.91 1.37
C ARG A 202 -9.45 4.59 0.61
N TRP A 203 -8.56 3.69 1.04
CA TRP A 203 -8.13 2.59 0.20
C TRP A 203 -9.19 1.51 0.03
N ALA A 204 -9.89 1.12 1.10
CA ALA A 204 -10.96 0.13 1.01
C ALA A 204 -12.12 0.61 0.12
N PRO A 205 -12.64 1.85 0.26
CA PRO A 205 -13.61 2.41 -0.67
C PRO A 205 -13.12 2.44 -2.12
N TYR A 206 -11.86 2.80 -2.38
CA TYR A 206 -11.30 2.81 -3.74
C TYR A 206 -11.27 1.42 -4.37
N ILE A 207 -10.87 0.38 -3.63
CA ILE A 207 -10.91 -1.00 -4.12
C ILE A 207 -12.36 -1.45 -4.35
N TYR A 208 -13.24 -1.22 -3.38
CA TYR A 208 -14.61 -1.74 -3.43
C TYR A 208 -15.45 -1.10 -4.54
N THR A 209 -15.22 0.18 -4.82
CA THR A 209 -15.93 0.92 -5.89
C THR A 209 -15.37 0.62 -7.29
N ASN A 210 -14.18 0.03 -7.37
CA ASN A 210 -13.53 -0.47 -8.59
C ASN A 210 -13.47 -2.01 -8.63
N MET A 211 -14.41 -2.69 -7.98
CA MET A 211 -14.54 -4.15 -8.14
C MET A 211 -14.89 -4.49 -9.60
N PRO A 212 -14.32 -5.56 -10.18
CA PRO A 212 -14.77 -6.07 -11.46
C PRO A 212 -16.25 -6.45 -11.42
N ASP A 213 -16.98 -6.28 -12.52
CA ASP A 213 -18.41 -6.63 -12.62
C ASP A 213 -18.70 -8.10 -12.31
N SER A 214 -17.70 -8.98 -12.44
CA SER A 214 -17.79 -10.40 -12.10
C SER A 214 -17.82 -10.68 -10.59
N ILE A 215 -17.43 -9.71 -9.75
CA ILE A 215 -17.37 -9.85 -8.30
C ILE A 215 -18.62 -9.22 -7.69
N PRO A 216 -19.48 -9.99 -7.01
CA PRO A 216 -20.70 -9.46 -6.41
C PRO A 216 -20.40 -8.35 -5.40
N VAL A 217 -21.19 -7.28 -5.42
CA VAL A 217 -21.12 -6.22 -4.42
C VAL A 217 -22.48 -6.04 -3.74
N ASP A 218 -22.44 -5.63 -2.48
CA ASP A 218 -23.60 -5.07 -1.79
C ASP A 218 -23.90 -3.68 -2.38
N ASN A 219 -25.01 -3.57 -3.11
CA ASN A 219 -25.39 -2.34 -3.83
C ASN A 219 -25.59 -1.14 -2.92
N THR A 220 -26.09 -1.35 -1.70
CA THR A 220 -26.29 -0.27 -0.72
C THR A 220 -24.95 0.24 -0.24
N LEU A 221 -24.04 -0.67 0.13
CA LEU A 221 -22.69 -0.30 0.53
C LEU A 221 -21.92 0.34 -0.63
N TYR A 222 -22.03 -0.21 -1.84
CA TYR A 222 -21.37 0.32 -3.04
C TYR A 222 -21.81 1.78 -3.29
N GLY A 223 -23.11 2.04 -3.28
CA GLY A 223 -23.65 3.39 -3.47
C GLY A 223 -23.17 4.36 -2.40
N LEU A 224 -23.12 3.92 -1.14
CA LEU A 224 -22.63 4.71 -0.02
C LEU A 224 -21.14 5.05 -0.19
N LEU A 225 -20.28 4.05 -0.42
CA LEU A 225 -18.84 4.25 -0.54
C LEU A 225 -18.50 5.07 -1.78
N LYS A 226 -19.22 4.86 -2.90
CA LYS A 226 -19.09 5.67 -4.10
C LYS A 226 -19.42 7.15 -3.84
N ALA A 227 -20.48 7.43 -3.10
CA ALA A 227 -20.82 8.80 -2.71
C ALA A 227 -19.71 9.45 -1.87
N ALA A 228 -19.14 8.72 -0.91
CA ALA A 228 -18.02 9.22 -0.11
C ALA A 228 -16.76 9.50 -0.94
N VAL A 229 -16.44 8.63 -1.90
CA VAL A 229 -15.33 8.81 -2.85
C VAL A 229 -15.54 10.07 -3.70
N LEU A 230 -16.72 10.23 -4.31
CA LEU A 230 -17.03 11.39 -5.14
C LEU A 230 -17.07 12.68 -4.32
N GLY A 231 -17.68 12.68 -3.13
CA GLY A 231 -17.71 13.84 -2.25
C GLY A 231 -16.31 14.27 -1.78
N THR A 232 -15.41 13.29 -1.56
CA THR A 232 -13.99 13.58 -1.29
C THR A 232 -13.34 14.24 -2.50
N ALA A 233 -13.53 13.70 -3.72
CA ALA A 233 -12.97 14.27 -4.94
C ALA A 233 -13.47 15.70 -5.21
N ASP A 234 -14.77 15.94 -5.06
CA ASP A 234 -15.40 17.26 -5.20
C ASP A 234 -14.81 18.26 -4.20
N ASN A 235 -14.59 17.84 -2.95
CA ASN A 235 -13.93 18.66 -1.96
C ASN A 235 -12.50 19.04 -2.37
N LEU A 236 -11.69 18.07 -2.81
CA LEU A 236 -10.30 18.33 -3.25
C LEU A 236 -10.26 19.31 -4.44
N VAL A 237 -11.18 19.18 -5.40
CA VAL A 237 -11.31 20.10 -6.55
C VAL A 237 -11.73 21.50 -6.12
N ASN A 238 -12.70 21.60 -5.21
CA ASN A 238 -13.16 22.88 -4.67
C ASN A 238 -12.07 23.60 -3.87
N VAL A 239 -11.25 22.86 -3.11
CA VAL A 239 -10.10 23.45 -2.42
C VAL A 239 -9.06 23.94 -3.42
N ALA A 240 -8.74 23.14 -4.45
CA ALA A 240 -7.78 23.52 -5.48
C ALA A 240 -8.22 24.76 -6.26
N SER A 241 -9.52 24.95 -6.52
CA SER A 241 -10.05 26.13 -7.21
C SER A 241 -10.07 27.39 -6.33
N GLY A 242 -10.15 27.22 -5.01
CA GLY A 242 -10.06 28.30 -4.02
C GLY A 242 -8.64 28.75 -3.69
N ARG A 243 -7.60 28.16 -4.29
CA ARG A 243 -6.19 28.45 -4.03
C ARG A 243 -5.49 29.08 -5.22
N ALA A 244 -4.43 29.84 -4.96
CA ALA A 244 -3.59 30.43 -6.01
C ALA A 244 -2.82 29.39 -6.84
N CYS A 245 -2.69 28.16 -6.34
CA CYS A 245 -2.10 27.01 -7.01
C CYS A 245 -3.09 25.83 -7.05
N ARG A 246 -2.94 24.94 -8.04
CA ARG A 246 -3.79 23.73 -8.21
C ARG A 246 -3.41 22.65 -7.18
N PHE A 247 -3.67 22.93 -5.90
CA PHE A 247 -3.41 22.02 -4.80
C PHE A 247 -4.70 21.73 -4.03
N GLY A 248 -5.14 20.47 -4.05
CA GLY A 248 -6.42 20.05 -3.46
C GLY A 248 -6.36 19.55 -2.02
N GLY A 249 -5.25 19.70 -1.28
CA GLY A 249 -5.15 19.21 0.11
C GLY A 249 -6.04 19.98 1.11
N ASP A 250 -5.82 19.82 2.41
CA ASP A 250 -6.62 20.51 3.44
C ASP A 250 -6.55 22.04 3.28
N TYR A 251 -7.71 22.69 3.09
CA TYR A 251 -7.81 24.14 2.87
C TYR A 251 -7.20 24.96 4.02
N SER A 252 -7.31 24.47 5.25
CA SER A 252 -6.84 25.14 6.46
C SER A 252 -5.35 24.94 6.73
N MET A 253 -4.73 23.94 6.10
CA MET A 253 -3.29 23.72 6.25
C MET A 253 -2.50 24.58 5.27
N PRO A 254 -1.44 25.28 5.75
CA PRO A 254 -0.54 25.96 4.85
C PRO A 254 0.12 24.94 3.93
N MET A 255 0.46 25.39 2.73
CA MET A 255 1.28 24.60 1.83
C MET A 255 2.66 24.43 2.47
N LEU A 256 3.00 23.19 2.85
CA LEU A 256 4.30 22.84 3.41
C LEU A 256 5.35 22.70 2.30
N VAL A 257 6.62 22.80 2.68
CA VAL A 257 7.78 22.74 1.76
C VAL A 257 7.65 21.54 0.80
N GLY A 258 7.77 21.79 -0.50
CA GLY A 258 7.71 20.77 -1.56
C GLY A 258 6.30 20.49 -2.14
N GLN A 259 5.22 20.95 -1.51
CA GLN A 259 3.84 20.75 -2.01
C GLN A 259 3.46 21.68 -3.18
N ALA A 260 4.26 22.72 -3.42
CA ALA A 260 4.07 23.73 -4.48
C ALA A 260 4.75 23.38 -5.81
N THR A 261 5.71 22.47 -5.77
CA THR A 261 6.56 22.16 -6.92
C THR A 261 5.98 20.97 -7.65
N THR A 262 5.35 21.22 -8.81
CA THR A 262 5.19 20.16 -9.81
C THR A 262 6.57 19.96 -10.43
N PRO A 263 7.23 18.80 -10.27
CA PRO A 263 8.49 18.58 -10.93
C PRO A 263 8.26 18.61 -12.45
N TRP A 264 9.18 19.26 -13.17
CA TRP A 264 9.08 19.52 -14.62
C TRP A 264 9.43 18.26 -15.43
N VAL A 265 8.84 17.12 -15.09
CA VAL A 265 9.27 15.80 -15.59
C VAL A 265 8.49 15.32 -16.81
N LEU A 266 7.48 16.07 -17.27
CA LEU A 266 6.71 15.75 -18.47
C LEU A 266 6.72 16.96 -19.40
N ARG A 267 7.72 16.99 -20.28
CA ARG A 267 7.73 17.76 -21.53
C ARG A 267 8.05 16.83 -22.68
#